data_AF-A0A109D4W0-F1
#
_entry.id   AF-A0A109D4W0-F1
#
_cell.length_a   1.000
_cell.length_b   1.000
_cell.length_c   1.000
_cell.angle_alpha   90.00
_cell.angle_beta   90.00
_cell.angle_gamma   90.00
#
_symmetry.space_group_name_H-M   'P 1'
#
loop_
_entity.id
_entity.type
_entity.pdbx_description
1 polymer ?
#
loop_
_entity_poly.entity_id
_entity_poly.type
_entity_poly.pdbx_seq_one_letter_code
_entity_poly.pdbx_strand_id
1 'polypeptide(L)'
;MKNQMFEHWQKVREQGFLAWIFKSCFLITTFYIIFNVLFQYSSSPSETLFEYLSEQVLSYFIFSAFMFFVYWGIWLHRESKYQKESKRRNVT
;
A
#
# COMPACT_ATOMS: atom_id res chain seq x y z
N MET A 1 17.78 13.65 -1.65
CA MET A 1 16.32 13.64 -1.94
C MET A 1 15.96 15.03 -2.50
N LYS A 2 15.08 15.16 -3.51
CA LYS A 2 14.67 16.50 -4.01
C LYS A 2 13.89 17.25 -2.92
N ASN A 3 13.94 18.58 -2.87
CA ASN A 3 13.27 19.39 -1.83
C ASN A 3 11.77 19.07 -1.68
N GLN A 4 11.04 19.05 -2.80
CA GLN A 4 9.61 18.71 -2.79
C GLN A 4 9.32 17.32 -2.23
N MET A 5 10.16 16.32 -2.53
CA MET A 5 10.03 14.98 -1.96
C MET A 5 10.34 14.94 -0.47
N PHE A 6 11.30 15.75 -0.01
CA PHE A 6 11.65 15.85 1.41
C PHE A 6 10.52 16.46 2.23
N GLU A 7 9.96 17.58 1.78
CA GLU A 7 8.80 18.24 2.42
C GLU A 7 7.56 17.34 2.42
N HIS A 8 7.28 16.67 1.29
CA HIS A 8 6.19 15.71 1.21
C HIS A 8 6.38 14.55 2.20
N TRP A 9 7.58 13.96 2.23
CA TRP A 9 7.86 12.84 3.14
C TRP A 9 7.81 13.25 4.61
N GLN A 10 8.21 14.48 4.94
CA GLN A 10 8.07 15.03 6.29
C GLN A 10 6.60 15.06 6.74
N LYS A 11 5.70 15.59 5.90
CA LYS A 11 4.25 15.58 6.18
C LYS A 11 3.67 14.17 6.26
N VAL A 12 4.10 13.26 5.39
CA VAL A 12 3.67 11.85 5.40
C VAL A 12 4.07 11.16 6.71
N ARG A 13 5.26 11.48 7.22
CA ARG A 13 5.73 10.92 8.50
C ARG A 13 4.92 11.39 9.69
N GLU A 14 4.50 12.65 9.72
CA GLU A 14 3.64 13.19 10.79
C GLU A 14 2.31 12.44 10.88
N GLN A 15 1.81 11.90 9.76
CA GLN A 15 0.60 11.07 9.73
C GLN A 15 0.82 9.67 10.35
N GLY A 16 2.07 9.27 10.57
CA GLY A 16 2.44 8.00 11.19
C GLY A 16 2.64 6.86 10.20
N PHE A 17 3.58 5.98 10.56
CA PHE A 17 3.96 4.78 9.81
C PHE A 17 2.77 3.87 9.48
N LEU A 18 2.00 3.48 10.51
CA LEU A 18 0.89 2.55 10.36
C LEU A 18 -0.21 3.12 9.48
N ALA A 19 -0.56 4.41 9.66
CA ALA A 19 -1.58 5.06 8.85
C ALA A 19 -1.19 5.10 7.36
N TRP A 20 0.08 5.35 7.06
CA TRP A 20 0.57 5.34 5.68
C TRP A 20 0.52 3.95 5.05
N ILE A 21 0.93 2.91 5.79
CA ILE A 21 0.86 1.52 5.31
C ILE A 21 -0.58 1.08 5.10
N PHE A 22 -1.46 1.30 6.08
CA PHE A 22 -2.86 0.88 5.96
C PHE A 22 -3.57 1.58 4.80
N LYS A 23 -3.35 2.89 4.60
CA LYS A 23 -3.89 3.61 3.44
C LYS A 23 -3.37 3.02 2.12
N SER A 24 -2.07 2.70 2.06
CA SER A 24 -1.45 2.17 0.85
C SER A 24 -1.90 0.73 0.55
N CYS A 25 -2.01 -0.11 1.58
CA CYS A 25 -2.53 -1.48 1.50
C CYS A 25 -4.00 -1.46 1.07
N PHE A 26 -4.83 -0.64 1.72
CA PHE A 26 -6.25 -0.52 1.39
C PHE A 26 -6.44 -0.12 -0.08
N LEU A 27 -5.68 0.86 -0.54
CA LEU A 27 -5.74 1.33 -1.92
C LEU A 27 -5.35 0.22 -2.90
N ILE A 28 -4.20 -0.44 -2.72
CA ILE A 28 -3.77 -1.49 -3.66
C ILE A 28 -4.68 -2.72 -3.63
N THR A 29 -5.16 -3.13 -2.45
CA THR A 29 -6.10 -4.26 -2.32
C THR A 29 -7.42 -3.94 -3.01
N THR A 30 -7.92 -2.70 -2.88
CA THR A 30 -9.12 -2.25 -3.60
C THR A 30 -8.91 -2.31 -5.11
N PHE A 31 -7.78 -1.82 -5.62
CA PHE A 31 -7.45 -1.94 -7.05
C PHE A 31 -7.37 -3.39 -7.51
N TYR A 32 -6.77 -4.27 -6.71
CA TYR A 32 -6.66 -5.69 -7.01
C TYR A 32 -8.03 -6.38 -7.08
N ILE A 33 -8.95 -6.07 -6.16
CA ILE A 33 -10.32 -6.58 -6.19
C ILE A 33 -11.06 -6.09 -7.43
N ILE A 34 -11.02 -4.79 -7.71
CA ILE A 34 -11.66 -4.20 -8.91
C ILE A 34 -11.11 -4.85 -10.18
N PHE A 35 -9.80 -5.04 -10.27
CA PHE A 35 -9.17 -5.70 -11.41
C PHE A 35 -9.64 -7.15 -11.56
N ASN A 36 -9.67 -7.93 -10.48
CA ASN A 36 -10.16 -9.30 -10.53
C ASN A 36 -11.64 -9.36 -10.95
N VAL A 37 -12.47 -8.45 -10.46
CA VAL A 37 -13.88 -8.40 -10.86
C VAL A 37 -14.01 -8.04 -12.33
N LEU A 38 -13.33 -6.99 -12.81
CA LEU A 38 -13.46 -6.53 -14.20
C LEU A 38 -12.98 -7.57 -15.22
N PHE A 39 -11.89 -8.29 -14.91
CA PHE A 39 -11.23 -9.16 -15.89
C PHE A 39 -11.55 -10.65 -15.72
N GLN A 40 -11.87 -11.11 -14.50
CA GLN A 40 -12.01 -12.54 -14.22
C GLN A 40 -13.44 -12.95 -13.83
N TYR A 41 -14.27 -12.04 -13.32
CA TYR A 41 -15.64 -12.37 -12.92
C TYR A 41 -16.49 -12.91 -14.07
N SER A 42 -16.36 -12.33 -15.27
CA SER A 42 -17.14 -12.76 -16.45
C SER A 42 -16.84 -14.19 -16.90
N SER A 43 -15.70 -14.74 -16.50
CA SER A 43 -15.27 -16.11 -16.81
C SER A 43 -15.50 -17.07 -15.64
N SER A 44 -16.03 -16.58 -14.52
CA SER A 44 -16.25 -17.35 -13.31
C SER A 44 -17.57 -18.14 -13.37
N PRO A 45 -17.63 -19.36 -12.83
CA PRO A 45 -18.88 -20.14 -12.75
C PRO A 45 -19.85 -19.63 -11.66
N SER A 46 -19.42 -18.71 -10.81
CA SER A 46 -20.18 -18.14 -9.69
C SER A 46 -21.44 -17.38 -10.15
N GLU A 47 -22.58 -17.63 -9.52
CA GLU A 47 -23.88 -17.05 -9.91
C GLU A 47 -24.03 -15.59 -9.45
N THR A 48 -23.34 -15.23 -8.36
CA THR A 48 -23.39 -13.87 -7.79
C THR A 48 -21.99 -13.30 -7.54
N LEU A 49 -21.89 -11.96 -7.56
CA LEU A 49 -20.66 -11.24 -7.20
C LEU A 49 -20.19 -11.56 -5.78
N PHE A 50 -21.13 -11.78 -4.85
CA PHE A 50 -20.81 -12.06 -3.46
C PHE A 50 -20.15 -13.43 -3.29
N GLU A 51 -20.63 -14.44 -4.03
CA GLU A 51 -20.05 -15.78 -4.05
C GLU A 51 -18.63 -15.74 -4.60
N TYR A 52 -18.42 -15.07 -5.74
CA TYR A 52 -17.09 -14.87 -6.32
C TYR A 52 -16.10 -14.20 -5.35
N LEU A 53 -16.53 -13.12 -4.69
CA LEU A 53 -15.67 -12.41 -3.73
C LEU A 53 -15.33 -13.28 -2.51
N SER A 54 -16.27 -14.13 -2.08
CA SER A 54 -16.08 -15.04 -0.95
C SER A 54 -15.07 -16.15 -1.29
N GLU A 55 -15.13 -16.70 -2.50
CA GLU A 55 -14.16 -17.69 -2.99
C GLU A 55 -12.73 -17.12 -3.06
N GLN A 56 -12.61 -15.85 -3.45
CA GLN A 56 -11.31 -15.17 -3.58
C GLN A 56 -10.81 -14.52 -2.29
N VAL A 57 -11.56 -14.60 -1.18
CA VAL A 57 -11.25 -13.86 0.05
C VAL A 57 -9.87 -14.21 0.60
N LEU A 58 -9.47 -15.48 0.50
CA LEU A 58 -8.18 -15.96 0.97
C LEU A 58 -7.04 -15.42 0.10
N SER A 59 -7.24 -15.36 -1.22
CA SER A 59 -6.31 -14.73 -2.17
C SER A 59 -6.14 -13.23 -1.87
N TYR A 60 -7.24 -12.51 -1.63
CA TYR A 60 -7.21 -11.10 -1.26
C TYR A 60 -6.49 -10.86 0.07
N PHE A 61 -6.71 -11.74 1.06
CA PHE A 61 -6.04 -11.67 2.35
C PHE A 61 -4.53 -11.89 2.23
N ILE A 62 -4.09 -12.96 1.55
CA ILE A 62 -2.67 -13.24 1.33
C ILE A 62 -2.00 -12.09 0.58
N PHE A 63 -2.64 -11.59 -0.48
CA PHE A 63 -2.13 -10.45 -1.23
C PHE A 63 -1.96 -9.21 -0.34
N SER A 64 -2.98 -8.88 0.48
CA SER A 64 -2.91 -7.73 1.38
C SER A 64 -1.81 -7.89 2.45
N ALA A 65 -1.67 -9.10 3.02
CA ALA A 65 -0.61 -9.41 3.97
C ALA A 65 0.78 -9.27 3.34
N PHE A 66 0.98 -9.77 2.12
CA PHE A 66 2.25 -9.59 1.40
C PHE A 66 2.55 -8.11 1.13
N MET A 67 1.54 -7.36 0.65
CA MET A 67 1.69 -5.94 0.36
C MET A 67 2.00 -5.11 1.61
N PHE A 68 1.52 -5.52 2.79
CA PHE A 68 1.91 -4.91 4.06
C PHE A 68 3.44 -4.92 4.25
N PHE A 69 4.08 -6.08 4.07
CA PHE A 69 5.55 -6.19 4.19
C PHE A 69 6.28 -5.40 3.11
N VAL A 70 5.76 -5.37 1.88
CA VAL A 70 6.33 -4.57 0.79
C VAL A 70 6.28 -3.08 1.14
N TYR A 71 5.12 -2.56 1.55
CA TYR A 71 4.99 -1.15 1.95
C TYR A 71 5.81 -0.83 3.20
N TRP A 72 5.92 -1.77 4.13
CA TRP A 72 6.83 -1.62 5.26
C TRP A 72 8.28 -1.44 4.80
N GLY A 73 8.77 -2.30 3.90
CA GLY A 73 10.11 -2.16 3.32
C GLY A 73 10.30 -0.82 2.59
N ILE A 74 9.31 -0.41 1.80
CA ILE A 74 9.33 0.89 1.09
C ILE A 74 9.40 2.05 2.08
N TRP A 75 8.61 2.00 3.15
CA TRP A 75 8.60 3.03 4.18
C TRP A 75 9.96 3.11 4.86
N LEU A 76 10.53 1.98 5.31
CA LEU A 76 11.85 1.92 5.93
C LEU A 76 12.95 2.46 5.01
N HIS A 77 12.89 2.11 3.73
CA HIS A 77 13.85 2.62 2.74
C HIS A 77 13.77 4.14 2.57
N ARG A 78 12.55 4.69 2.49
CA ARG A 78 12.35 6.14 2.39
C ARG A 78 12.74 6.85 3.68
N GLU A 79 12.48 6.23 4.82
CA GLU A 79 12.84 6.75 6.13
C GLU A 79 14.36 6.85 6.30
N SER A 80 15.09 5.78 5.93
CA SER A 80 16.55 5.78 5.92
C SER A 80 17.12 6.90 5.04
N LYS A 81 16.52 7.11 3.86
CA LYS A 81 16.92 8.21 2.96
C LYS A 81 16.62 9.58 3.56
N TYR A 82 15.47 9.76 4.19
CA TYR A 82 15.15 11.02 4.85
C TYR A 82 16.13 11.32 5.98
N GLN A 83 16.42 10.36 6.88
CA GLN A 83 17.31 10.61 8.01
C GLN A 83 18.71 11.05 7.56
N LYS A 84 19.23 10.44 6.48
CA LYS A 84 20.50 10.88 5.87
C LYS A 84 20.43 12.32 5.35
N GLU A 85 19.30 12.71 4.76
CA GLU A 85 19.10 14.04 4.19
C GLU A 85 18.83 15.10 5.28
N SER A 86 18.04 14.78 6.31
CA SER A 86 17.75 15.67 7.44
C SER A 86 19.03 16.03 8.20
N LYS A 87 19.91 15.04 8.43
CA LYS A 87 21.26 15.28 8.97
C LYS A 87 22.10 16.21 8.09
N ARG A 88 22.07 16.03 6.76
CA ARG A 88 22.79 16.93 5.83
C ARG A 88 22.26 18.36 5.85
N ARG A 89 20.97 18.53 6.11
CA ARG A 89 20.30 19.84 6.13
C ARG A 89 20.30 20.50 7.51
N ASN A 90 20.82 19.83 8.54
CA ASN A 90 20.69 20.25 9.95
C ASN A 90 19.23 20.55 10.37
N VAL A 91 18.27 19.84 9.79
CA VAL A 91 16.86 19.94 10.17
C VAL A 91 16.58 18.71 11.02
N THR A 92 16.58 18.90 12.35
CA THR A 92 16.30 17.85 13.33
C THR A 92 14.81 17.81 13.62
#